data_AF-A0A7S3DZ53-F1
#
_entry.id   AF-A0A7S3DZ53-F1
#
_cell.length_a   1.000
_cell.length_b   1.000
_cell.length_c   1.000
_cell.angle_alpha   90.00
_cell.angle_beta   90.00
_cell.angle_gamma   90.00
#
_symmetry.space_group_name_H-M   'P 1'
#
loop_
_entity.id
_entity.type
_entity.pdbx_description
1 polymer ?
#
loop_
_entity_poly.entity_id
_entity_poly.type
_entity_poly.pdbx_seq_one_letter_code
_entity_poly.pdbx_strand_id
1 'polypeptide(L)'
;MNWKADPQASSLILSSPTFVLTVNRYSGLSKRFLGVPVPKLLLLAGTDRLDKDLTIGQMQGKFQMKVLPAGHAIHEDEPDKFCEALDGFLTRFRIA
;
A
#
# COMPACT_ATOMS: atom_id res chain seq x y z
N MET A 1 -23.05 4.02 12.58
CA MET A 1 -22.10 2.92 12.85
C MET A 1 -21.09 3.39 13.89
N ASN A 2 -21.30 3.02 15.16
CA ASN A 2 -20.33 3.21 16.25
C ASN A 2 -20.04 1.82 16.80
N TRP A 3 -18.92 1.22 16.41
CA TRP A 3 -18.45 -0.03 17.00
C TRP A 3 -17.84 0.30 18.36
N LYS A 4 -18.67 0.32 19.41
CA LYS A 4 -18.17 0.20 20.78
C LYS A 4 -17.88 -1.28 21.01
N ALA A 5 -16.60 -1.62 21.17
CA ALA A 5 -16.16 -2.96 21.50
C ALA A 5 -16.78 -3.38 22.84
N ASP A 6 -17.59 -4.44 22.83
CA ASP A 6 -18.07 -5.10 24.03
C ASP A 6 -16.87 -5.70 24.79
N PRO A 7 -16.64 -5.34 26.07
CA PRO A 7 -15.45 -5.78 26.82
C PRO A 7 -15.40 -7.30 27.07
N GLN A 8 -16.53 -8.00 26.97
CA GLN A 8 -16.63 -9.43 27.31
C GLN A 8 -16.33 -10.39 26.14
N ALA A 9 -16.18 -9.91 24.90
CA ALA A 9 -15.74 -10.76 23.78
C ALA A 9 -14.20 -11.01 23.78
N SER A 10 -13.46 -10.38 24.69
CA SER A 10 -12.00 -10.36 24.71
C SER A 10 -11.36 -11.63 25.29
N SER A 11 -12.12 -12.48 26.00
CA SER A 11 -11.57 -13.65 26.70
C SER A 11 -11.70 -14.98 25.95
N LEU A 12 -12.52 -15.06 24.90
CA LEU A 12 -12.78 -16.30 24.17
C LEU A 12 -12.11 -16.38 22.78
N ILE A 13 -11.41 -15.33 22.35
CA ILE A 13 -10.69 -15.27 21.06
C ILE A 13 -9.16 -15.21 21.30
N LEU A 14 -8.68 -15.85 22.38
CA LEU A 14 -7.24 -15.91 22.71
C LEU A 14 -6.63 -17.31 22.53
N SER A 15 -7.39 -18.31 22.09
CA SER A 15 -6.91 -19.70 21.95
C SER A 15 -6.63 -20.16 20.52
N SER A 16 -6.94 -19.36 19.50
CA SER A 16 -6.71 -19.75 18.10
C SER A 16 -5.52 -18.98 17.51
N PRO A 17 -4.30 -19.57 17.48
CA PRO A 17 -3.11 -18.92 16.94
C PRO A 17 -3.25 -18.53 15.46
N THR A 18 -4.21 -19.10 14.75
CA THR A 18 -4.46 -18.83 13.32
C THR A 18 -5.21 -17.51 13.08
N PHE A 19 -6.04 -17.02 14.03
CA PHE A 19 -6.88 -15.83 13.81
C PHE A 19 -6.13 -14.50 14.08
N VAL A 20 -5.14 -14.51 14.98
CA VAL A 20 -4.32 -13.33 15.30
C VAL A 20 -3.29 -13.02 14.20
N LEU A 21 -2.90 -14.01 13.39
CA LEU A 21 -1.85 -13.86 12.38
C LEU A 21 -2.28 -13.04 11.16
N THR A 22 -3.58 -12.98 10.83
CA THR A 22 -4.05 -12.31 9.61
C THR A 22 -4.17 -10.79 9.77
N VAL A 23 -4.41 -10.28 10.98
CA VAL A 23 -4.65 -8.85 11.22
C VAL A 23 -3.36 -8.02 11.17
N ASN A 24 -2.21 -8.65 11.44
CA ASN A 24 -0.94 -7.94 11.62
C ASN A 24 -0.02 -7.91 10.39
N ARG A 25 -0.46 -8.38 9.22
CA ARG A 25 0.38 -8.41 8.00
C ARG A 25 0.71 -7.00 7.46
N TYR A 26 -0.17 -6.04 7.70
CA TYR A 26 -0.07 -4.68 7.13
C TYR A 26 0.33 -3.60 8.14
N SER A 27 0.43 -3.93 9.43
CA SER A 27 0.77 -2.94 10.45
C SER A 27 2.21 -2.46 10.29
N GLY A 28 2.37 -1.18 9.98
CA GLY A 28 3.68 -0.54 9.84
C GLY A 28 4.39 -0.73 8.49
N LEU A 29 3.76 -1.35 7.49
CA LEU A 29 4.31 -1.40 6.13
C LEU A 29 4.53 -0.01 5.54
N SER A 30 3.57 0.90 5.73
CA SER A 30 3.65 2.29 5.27
C SER A 30 4.87 3.02 5.86
N LYS A 31 5.15 2.83 7.15
CA LYS A 31 6.33 3.41 7.81
C LYS A 31 7.64 2.81 7.30
N ARG A 32 7.68 1.48 7.09
CA ARG A 32 8.86 0.79 6.53
C ARG A 32 9.14 1.23 5.10
N PHE A 33 8.10 1.34 4.27
CA PHE A 33 8.21 1.83 2.90
C PHE A 33 8.78 3.25 2.84
N LEU A 34 8.34 4.14 3.73
CA LEU A 34 8.84 5.52 3.81
C LEU A 34 10.26 5.62 4.39
N GLY A 35 10.71 4.64 5.16
CA GLY A 35 12.02 4.63 5.81
C GLY A 35 13.20 4.27 4.91
N VAL A 36 12.96 3.65 3.75
CA VAL A 36 14.04 3.25 2.84
C VAL A 36 14.49 4.45 1.98
N PRO A 37 15.78 4.84 2.01
CA PRO A 37 16.30 6.00 1.26
C PRO A 37 16.58 5.67 -0.21
N VAL A 38 15.61 5.10 -0.92
CA VAL A 38 15.70 4.78 -2.35
C VAL A 38 14.56 5.43 -3.12
N PRO A 39 14.73 5.68 -4.44
CA PRO A 39 13.63 5.98 -5.34
C PRO A 39 12.55 4.90 -5.25
N LYS A 40 11.30 5.31 -5.09
CA LYS A 40 10.16 4.40 -4.93
C LYS A 40 9.04 4.80 -5.88
N LEU A 41 8.40 3.80 -6.48
CA LEU A 41 7.21 3.93 -7.32
C LEU A 41 6.06 3.17 -6.66
N LEU A 42 4.91 3.83 -6.51
CA LEU A 42 3.68 3.24 -6.03
C LEU A 42 2.62 3.32 -7.14
N LEU A 43 2.13 2.16 -7.57
CA LEU A 43 1.08 2.04 -8.59
C LEU A 43 -0.22 1.62 -7.92
N LEU A 44 -1.28 2.37 -8.20
CA LEU A 44 -2.61 2.15 -7.61
C LEU A 44 -3.62 1.85 -8.71
N ALA A 45 -4.45 0.82 -8.51
CA ALA A 45 -5.46 0.37 -9.47
C ALA A 45 -6.72 1.27 -9.49
N GLY A 46 -6.80 2.22 -8.57
CA GLY A 46 -7.88 3.19 -8.45
C GLY A 46 -7.61 4.16 -7.31
N THR A 47 -8.55 5.06 -7.05
CA THR A 47 -8.50 5.96 -5.90
C THR A 47 -8.88 5.20 -4.63
N ASP A 48 -8.05 4.25 -4.23
CA ASP A 48 -8.19 3.62 -2.91
C ASP A 48 -7.82 4.62 -1.81
N ARG A 49 -8.41 4.47 -0.63
CA ARG A 49 -8.17 5.38 0.51
C ARG A 49 -6.74 5.18 1.01
N LEU A 50 -5.82 5.95 0.45
CA LEU A 50 -4.41 5.95 0.83
C LEU A 50 -4.26 6.24 2.33
N ASP A 51 -3.45 5.44 3.01
CA ASP A 51 -3.13 5.65 4.43
C ASP A 51 -2.62 7.08 4.67
N LYS A 52 -2.91 7.63 5.86
CA LYS A 52 -2.48 8.96 6.27
C LYS A 52 -0.97 9.16 6.14
N ASP A 53 -0.19 8.16 6.55
CA ASP A 53 1.28 8.20 6.47
C ASP A 53 1.78 8.25 5.02
N LEU A 54 1.15 7.48 4.12
CA LEU A 54 1.49 7.47 2.69
C LEU A 54 1.07 8.76 2.00
N THR A 55 -0.08 9.33 2.37
CA THR A 55 -0.54 10.64 1.87
C THR A 55 0.46 11.74 2.25
N ILE A 56 0.92 11.76 3.50
CA ILE A 56 1.97 12.70 3.95
C ILE A 56 3.27 12.46 3.18
N GLY A 57 3.68 11.20 2.99
CA GLY A 57 4.87 10.86 2.22
C GLY A 57 4.79 11.28 0.75
N GLN A 58 3.61 11.19 0.14
CA GLN A 58 3.34 11.65 -1.21
C GLN A 58 3.44 13.18 -1.30
N MET A 59 2.82 13.91 -0.37
CA MET A 59 2.91 15.37 -0.31
C MET A 59 4.34 15.86 -0.07
N GLN A 60 5.16 15.07 0.64
CA GLN A 60 6.60 15.33 0.83
C GLN A 60 7.46 14.91 -0.38
N GLY A 61 6.88 14.35 -1.44
CA GLY A 61 7.61 13.90 -2.63
C GLY A 61 8.54 12.71 -2.39
N LYS A 62 8.31 11.90 -1.34
CA LYS A 62 9.19 10.78 -0.96
C LYS A 62 9.13 9.59 -1.91
N PHE A 63 8.08 9.50 -2.72
CA PHE A 63 7.88 8.46 -3.72
C PHE A 63 7.02 9.01 -4.86
N GLN A 64 7.11 8.39 -6.04
CA GLN A 64 6.23 8.68 -7.15
C GLN A 64 4.97 7.82 -7.05
N MET A 65 3.82 8.42 -7.31
CA MET A 65 2.53 7.74 -7.30
C MET A 65 1.86 7.89 -8.66
N LYS A 66 1.44 6.78 -9.28
CA LYS A 66 0.64 6.79 -10.51
C LYS A 66 -0.60 5.91 -10.32
N VAL A 67 -1.76 6.48 -10.63
CA VAL A 67 -3.04 5.78 -10.54
C VAL A 67 -3.39 5.32 -11.94
N LEU A 68 -3.62 4.03 -12.10
CA LEU A 68 -4.03 3.38 -13.34
C LEU A 68 -5.42 2.76 -13.13
N PRO A 69 -6.33 2.84 -14.10
CA PRO A 69 -7.67 2.27 -13.96
C PRO A 69 -7.60 0.74 -14.15
N ALA A 70 -7.41 -0.02 -13.06
CA ALA A 70 -7.37 -1.47 -13.10
C ALA A 70 -8.26 -2.08 -12.00
N GLY A 71 -8.69 -3.33 -12.18
CA GLY A 71 -9.60 -3.97 -11.23
C GLY A 71 -8.84 -4.71 -10.14
N HIS A 72 -8.11 -5.75 -10.54
CA HIS A 72 -7.53 -6.71 -9.61
C HIS A 72 -6.01 -6.70 -9.66
N ALA A 73 -5.44 -6.63 -10.86
CA ALA A 73 -3.99 -6.67 -11.05
C ALA A 73 -3.63 -5.75 -12.21
N ILE A 74 -3.08 -4.57 -11.89
CA ILE A 74 -2.66 -3.57 -12.87
C ILE A 74 -1.77 -4.17 -13.96
N HIS A 75 -0.88 -5.10 -13.60
CA HIS A 75 0.11 -5.67 -14.51
C HIS A 75 -0.51 -6.67 -15.50
N GLU A 76 -1.65 -7.28 -15.15
CA GLU A 76 -2.37 -8.22 -16.02
C GLU A 76 -3.46 -7.50 -16.82
N ASP A 77 -4.17 -6.57 -16.19
CA ASP A 77 -5.28 -5.83 -16.80
C ASP A 77 -4.76 -4.78 -17.81
N GLU A 78 -3.66 -4.08 -17.48
CA GLU A 78 -3.15 -2.92 -18.23
C GLU A 78 -1.62 -2.96 -18.34
N PRO A 79 -1.04 -3.96 -19.04
CA PRO A 79 0.40 -4.15 -19.12
C PRO A 79 1.12 -2.99 -19.81
N ASP A 80 0.51 -2.36 -20.82
CA ASP A 80 1.12 -1.24 -21.56
C ASP A 80 1.34 -0.01 -20.66
N LYS A 81 0.31 0.37 -19.88
CA LYS A 81 0.39 1.50 -18.95
C LYS A 81 1.33 1.21 -17.78
N PHE A 82 1.38 -0.06 -17.35
CA PHE A 82 2.35 -0.51 -16.35
C PHE A 82 3.78 -0.33 -16.85
N CYS A 83 4.08 -0.78 -18.08
CA CYS A 83 5.38 -0.60 -18.72
C CYS A 83 5.73 0.87 -18.90
N GLU A 84 4.80 1.72 -19.35
CA GLU A 84 5.03 3.16 -19.47
C GLU A 84 5.37 3.83 -18.12
N ALA A 85 4.68 3.43 -17.05
CA ALA A 85 4.96 3.93 -15.71
C ALA A 85 6.35 3.48 -15.20
N LEU A 86 6.73 2.24 -15.48
CA LEU A 86 8.06 1.72 -15.17
C LEU A 86 9.15 2.42 -15.98
N ASP A 87 8.98 2.54 -17.29
CA ASP A 87 9.97 3.15 -18.17
C ASP A 87 10.23 4.62 -17.81
N GLY A 88 9.15 5.37 -17.53
CA GLY A 88 9.25 6.73 -17.02
C GLY A 88 9.99 6.82 -15.67
N PHE A 89 9.82 5.83 -14.80
CA PHE A 89 10.55 5.76 -13.54
C PHE A 89 12.03 5.42 -13.75
N LEU A 90 12.34 4.39 -14.53
CA LEU A 90 13.71 3.93 -14.81
C LEU A 90 14.53 5.02 -15.51
N THR A 91 13.97 5.65 -16.55
CA THR A 91 14.61 6.74 -17.29
C THR A 91 14.87 7.95 -16.38
N ARG A 92 13.91 8.30 -15.52
CA ARG A 92 14.04 9.43 -14.60
C ARG A 92 15.13 9.22 -13.54
N PHE A 93 15.28 8.01 -13.03
CA PHE A 93 16.30 7.68 -12.04
C PHE A 93 17.59 7.13 -12.65
N ARG A 94 17.70 7.05 -13.99
CA ARG A 94 18.84 6.50 -14.73
C ARG A 94 19.28 5.13 -14.21
N ILE A 95 18.29 4.26 -13.99
CA ILE A 95 18.52 2.89 -13.50
C ILE A 95 18.74 1.93 -14.69
N ALA A 96 18.27 2.31 -15.88
CA ALA A 96 18.42 1.57 -17.14
C ALA A 96 19.18 2.43 -18.18
#